data_AF-A0A224XPG4-F1
#
_entry.id   AF-A0A224XPG4-F1
#
_cell.length_a   1.000
_cell.length_b   1.000
_cell.length_c   1.000
_cell.angle_alpha   90.00
_cell.angle_beta   90.00
_cell.angle_gamma   90.00
#
_symmetry.space_group_name_H-M   'P 1'
#
loop_
_entity.id
_entity.type
_entity.pdbx_description
1 polymer ?
#
loop_
_entity_poly.entity_id
_entity_poly.type
_entity_poly.pdbx_seq_one_letter_code
_entity_poly.pdbx_strand_id
1 'polypeptide(L)'
;MGNAVTGYNYTLHKDVVPSPHQESKFEPLYGFPNGRTEKVMIATEEEMYSAKIPLNKRDYCAHHLLKFQKCRKEKFPWIYKCHHEKHEYLHCQYEEFVDRMKDFEREKRLMEREKRLGRTSG
;
A
#
# COMPACT_ATOMS: atom_id res chain seq x y z
N MET A 1 -7.31 -9.12 -9.68
CA MET A 1 -7.15 -10.50 -10.19
C MET A 1 -7.45 -11.44 -9.05
N GLY A 2 -8.54 -12.20 -9.13
CA GLY A 2 -8.81 -13.31 -8.23
C GLY A 2 -9.19 -14.50 -9.10
N ASN A 3 -8.56 -15.65 -8.88
CA ASN A 3 -8.99 -16.90 -9.51
C ASN A 3 -9.95 -17.64 -8.58
N ALA A 4 -10.65 -18.65 -9.09
CA ALA A 4 -11.59 -19.43 -8.29
C ALA A 4 -10.92 -19.98 -7.01
N VAL A 5 -9.66 -20.43 -7.12
CA VAL A 5 -8.84 -20.94 -6.00
C VAL A 5 -8.70 -19.93 -4.87
N THR A 6 -8.41 -18.66 -5.17
CA THR A 6 -8.36 -17.61 -4.15
C THR A 6 -9.72 -17.43 -3.46
N GLY A 7 -10.82 -17.46 -4.21
CA GLY A 7 -12.18 -17.40 -3.66
C GLY A 7 -12.48 -18.57 -2.72
N TYR A 8 -12.13 -19.80 -3.11
CA TYR A 8 -12.27 -20.98 -2.26
C TYR A 8 -11.42 -20.90 -0.99
N ASN A 9 -10.21 -20.34 -1.07
CA ASN A 9 -9.35 -20.19 0.10
C ASN A 9 -9.94 -19.22 1.15
N TYR A 10 -10.58 -18.13 0.72
CA TYR A 10 -11.26 -17.20 1.64
C TYR A 10 -12.46 -17.84 2.35
N THR A 11 -13.13 -18.82 1.75
CA THR A 11 -14.28 -19.49 2.37
C THR A 11 -13.87 -20.68 3.23
N LEU A 12 -12.94 -21.51 2.77
CA LEU A 12 -12.53 -22.77 3.41
C LEU A 12 -11.38 -22.61 4.40
N HIS A 13 -10.52 -21.60 4.24
CA HIS A 13 -9.29 -21.43 5.01
C HIS A 13 -9.22 -20.07 5.72
N LYS A 14 -10.31 -19.69 6.39
CA LYS A 14 -10.41 -18.44 7.17
C LYS A 14 -9.38 -18.34 8.30
N ASP A 15 -8.94 -19.47 8.84
CA ASP A 15 -7.94 -19.50 9.93
C ASP A 15 -6.54 -19.10 9.46
N VAL A 16 -6.29 -19.13 8.14
CA VAL A 16 -4.96 -18.96 7.56
C VAL A 16 -4.88 -17.76 6.62
N VAL A 17 -6.00 -17.40 5.98
CA VAL A 17 -6.04 -16.32 5.01
C VAL A 17 -6.64 -15.06 5.66
N PRO A 18 -5.89 -13.96 5.74
CA PRO A 18 -6.41 -12.71 6.30
C PRO A 18 -7.48 -12.11 5.37
N SER A 19 -8.56 -11.59 5.97
CA SER A 19 -9.64 -10.94 5.24
C SER A 19 -9.25 -9.51 4.86
N PRO A 20 -9.56 -9.02 3.64
CA PRO A 20 -9.18 -7.66 3.21
C PRO A 20 -9.74 -6.51 4.06
N HIS A 21 -10.86 -6.73 4.76
CA HIS A 21 -11.52 -5.71 5.59
C HIS A 21 -11.20 -5.86 7.08
N GLN A 22 -10.50 -6.93 7.45
CA GLN A 22 -10.14 -7.17 8.83
C GLN A 22 -8.84 -6.43 9.15
N GLU A 23 -8.77 -5.85 10.35
CA GLU A 23 -7.54 -5.24 10.84
C GLU A 23 -6.46 -6.30 11.11
N SER A 24 -5.20 -5.86 11.06
CA SER A 24 -4.06 -6.73 11.32
C SER A 24 -4.14 -7.38 12.70
N LYS A 25 -4.10 -8.72 12.77
CA LYS A 25 -4.15 -9.47 14.03
C LYS A 25 -2.88 -9.37 14.87
N PHE A 26 -1.74 -9.14 14.23
CA PHE A 26 -0.42 -9.17 14.86
C PHE A 26 0.15 -7.76 14.98
N GLU A 27 0.82 -7.48 16.10
CA GLU A 27 1.50 -6.21 16.30
C GLU A 27 2.49 -5.91 15.16
N PRO A 28 2.59 -4.64 14.70
CA PRO A 28 3.50 -4.26 13.62
C PRO A 28 4.97 -4.58 13.90
N LEU A 29 5.40 -4.53 15.18
CA LEU A 29 6.78 -4.79 15.61
C LEU A 29 7.08 -6.28 15.82
N TYR A 30 6.07 -7.16 15.79
CA TYR A 30 6.27 -8.59 15.99
C TYR A 30 7.18 -9.18 14.88
N GLY A 31 8.34 -9.72 15.28
CA GLY A 31 9.34 -10.28 14.36
C GLY A 31 10.40 -9.29 13.86
N PHE A 32 10.38 -8.04 14.32
CA PHE A 32 11.38 -7.02 13.98
C PHE A 32 12.23 -6.63 15.21
N PRO A 33 13.35 -7.34 15.49
CA PRO A 33 14.13 -7.12 16.71
C PRO A 33 14.77 -5.72 16.78
N ASN A 34 15.08 -5.11 15.63
CA ASN A 34 15.69 -3.78 15.53
C ASN A 34 14.66 -2.68 15.19
N GLY A 35 13.36 -2.98 15.26
CA GLY A 35 12.27 -2.07 14.86
C GLY A 35 11.99 -2.04 13.35
N ARG A 36 10.86 -1.44 12.98
CA ARG A 36 10.45 -1.17 11.58
C ARG A 36 10.64 0.33 11.31
N THR A 37 11.22 0.67 10.17
CA THR A 37 11.32 2.06 9.71
C THR A 37 9.94 2.58 9.31
N GLU A 38 9.54 3.72 9.87
CA GLU A 38 8.28 4.37 9.52
C GLU A 38 8.36 5.06 8.15
N LYS A 39 7.24 5.08 7.42
CA LYS A 39 7.15 5.80 6.16
C LYS A 39 6.99 7.29 6.45
N VAL A 40 7.81 8.11 5.81
CA VAL A 40 7.77 9.56 5.99
C VAL A 40 6.92 10.19 4.89
N MET A 41 5.92 10.99 5.29
CA MET A 41 5.17 11.83 4.37
C MET A 41 6.03 13.04 3.97
N ILE A 42 6.40 13.13 2.68
CA ILE A 42 7.24 14.23 2.17
C ILE A 42 6.40 15.47 1.83
N ALA A 43 5.19 15.29 1.30
CA ALA A 43 4.29 16.39 0.95
C ALA A 43 3.59 16.93 2.20
N THR A 44 3.53 18.25 2.34
CA THR A 44 2.79 18.88 3.43
C THR A 44 1.28 18.87 3.16
N GLU A 45 0.47 18.92 4.21
CA GLU A 45 -0.99 18.93 4.06
C GLU A 45 -1.48 20.17 3.29
N GLU A 46 -0.91 21.34 3.59
CA GLU A 46 -1.25 22.61 2.94
C GLU A 46 -0.98 22.57 1.42
N GLU A 47 0.11 21.94 0.99
CA GLU A 47 0.41 21.71 -0.43
C GLU A 47 -0.64 20.81 -1.10
N MET A 48 -1.09 19.76 -0.42
CA MET A 48 -2.11 18.85 -0.96
C MET A 48 -3.50 19.53 -1.06
N TYR A 49 -3.84 20.38 -0.08
CA TYR A 49 -5.08 21.16 -0.10
C TYR A 49 -5.07 22.21 -1.19
N SER A 50 -3.98 22.98 -1.32
CA SER A 50 -3.84 24.03 -2.34
C SER A 50 -3.85 23.45 -3.76
N ALA A 51 -3.29 22.27 -3.97
CA ALA A 51 -3.35 21.54 -5.23
C ALA A 51 -4.70 20.85 -5.51
N LYS A 52 -5.66 20.92 -4.57
CA LYS A 52 -6.99 20.30 -4.67
C LYS A 52 -6.92 18.80 -4.97
N ILE A 53 -6.00 18.08 -4.32
CA ILE A 53 -5.86 16.63 -4.49
C ILE A 53 -7.06 15.92 -3.82
N PRO A 54 -7.72 14.96 -4.50
CA PRO A 54 -8.80 14.17 -3.91
C PRO A 54 -8.26 13.23 -2.82
N LEU A 55 -9.07 12.94 -1.80
CA LEU A 55 -8.66 12.15 -0.62
C LEU A 55 -7.99 10.82 -0.99
N ASN A 56 -8.51 10.10 -1.99
CA ASN A 56 -7.99 8.80 -2.43
C ASN A 56 -6.60 8.83 -3.06
N LYS A 57 -5.99 10.02 -3.25
CA LYS A 57 -4.65 10.20 -3.82
C LYS A 57 -3.71 10.94 -2.87
N ARG A 58 -4.13 11.16 -1.62
CA ARG A 58 -3.33 11.81 -0.57
C ARG A 58 -2.50 10.77 0.17
N ASP A 59 -1.75 9.99 -0.59
CA ASP A 59 -0.94 8.88 -0.10
C ASP A 59 0.52 9.36 0.09
N TYR A 60 1.41 8.52 0.60
CA TYR A 60 2.86 8.81 0.68
C TYR A 60 3.47 9.26 -0.66
N CYS A 61 2.86 8.86 -1.77
CA CYS A 61 3.26 9.21 -3.13
C CYS A 61 2.80 10.60 -3.63
N ALA A 62 2.08 11.39 -2.82
CA ALA A 62 1.46 12.65 -3.27
C ALA A 62 2.47 13.69 -3.80
N HIS A 63 3.71 13.67 -3.31
CA HIS A 63 4.78 14.56 -3.74
C HIS A 63 5.15 14.39 -5.23
N HIS A 64 5.13 13.16 -5.77
CA HIS A 64 5.31 12.92 -7.21
C HIS A 64 4.08 13.38 -8.02
N LEU A 65 2.88 13.25 -7.47
CA LEU A 65 1.66 13.72 -8.11
C LEU A 65 1.67 15.25 -8.29
N LEU A 66 2.14 15.99 -7.27
CA LEU A 66 2.34 17.44 -7.34
C LEU A 66 3.31 17.82 -8.48
N LYS A 67 4.46 17.13 -8.59
CA LYS A 67 5.42 17.33 -9.68
C LYS A 67 4.79 17.10 -11.05
N PHE A 68 4.02 16.02 -11.21
CA PHE A 68 3.33 15.71 -12.45
C PHE A 68 2.28 16.78 -12.81
N GLN A 69 1.49 17.25 -11.85
CA GLN A 69 0.53 18.34 -12.07
C GLN A 69 1.22 19.65 -12.46
N LYS A 70 2.36 19.97 -11.85
CA LYS A 70 3.18 21.14 -12.20
C LYS A 70 3.65 21.06 -13.65
N CYS A 71 4.26 19.94 -14.07
CA CYS A 71 4.69 19.75 -15.45
C CYS A 71 3.54 19.91 -16.46
N ARG A 72 2.35 19.36 -16.14
CA ARG A 72 1.16 19.49 -17.00
C ARG A 72 0.72 20.94 -17.20
N LYS A 73 0.81 21.78 -16.16
CA LYS A 73 0.47 23.20 -16.26
C LYS A 73 1.50 23.97 -17.08
N GLU A 74 2.78 23.69 -16.89
CA GLU A 74 3.88 24.39 -17.57
C GLU A 74 4.01 24.04 -19.05
N LYS A 75 3.74 22.78 -19.43
CA LYS A 75 3.93 22.28 -20.80
C LYS A 75 2.65 22.27 -21.62
N PHE A 76 1.53 22.80 -21.13
CA PHE A 76 0.28 22.86 -21.87
C PHE A 76 0.46 23.68 -23.17
N PRO A 77 0.01 23.20 -24.36
CA PRO A 77 -0.81 22.01 -24.65
C PRO A 77 -0.06 20.67 -24.82
N TRP A 78 1.27 20.68 -24.83
CA TRP A 78 2.15 19.54 -25.10
C TRP A 78 2.38 18.63 -23.88
N ILE A 79 1.29 18.12 -23.30
CA ILE A 79 1.29 17.33 -22.06
C ILE A 79 2.10 16.02 -22.16
N TYR A 80 2.24 15.44 -23.35
CA TYR A 80 2.99 14.21 -23.55
C TYR A 80 4.46 14.35 -23.14
N LYS A 81 5.03 15.55 -23.10
CA LYS A 81 6.43 15.73 -22.67
C LYS A 81 6.64 15.37 -21.18
N CYS A 82 5.57 15.27 -20.39
CA CYS A 82 5.61 14.94 -18.95
C CYS A 82 5.55 13.43 -18.65
N HIS A 83 6.09 12.57 -19.53
CA HIS A 83 6.06 11.12 -19.35
C HIS A 83 6.95 10.65 -18.19
N HIS A 84 8.08 11.32 -17.94
CA HIS A 84 9.00 10.96 -16.87
C HIS A 84 8.37 11.15 -15.49
N GLU A 85 7.76 12.31 -15.23
CA GLU A 85 7.08 12.61 -13.97
C GLU A 85 5.87 11.70 -13.74
N LYS A 86 5.17 11.33 -14.82
CA LYS A 86 4.10 10.33 -14.77
C LYS A 86 4.65 8.96 -14.36
N HIS A 87 5.77 8.54 -14.94
CA HIS A 87 6.37 7.25 -14.65
C HIS A 87 6.87 7.19 -13.20
N GLU A 88 7.52 8.24 -12.70
CA GLU A 88 7.93 8.33 -11.29
C GLU A 88 6.75 8.17 -10.33
N TYR A 89 5.64 8.88 -10.59
CA TYR A 89 4.43 8.74 -9.79
C TYR A 89 3.87 7.31 -9.80
N LEU A 90 3.82 6.68 -10.98
CA LEU A 90 3.33 5.30 -11.11
C LEU A 90 4.27 4.28 -10.45
N HIS A 91 5.58 4.50 -10.52
CA HIS A 91 6.57 3.65 -9.87
C HIS A 91 6.39 3.67 -8.35
N CYS A 92 6.25 4.86 -7.78
CA CYS A 92 6.04 5.01 -6.35
C CYS A 92 4.69 4.42 -5.89
N GLN A 93 3.63 4.54 -6.69
CA GLN A 93 2.36 3.83 -6.44
C GLN A 93 2.49 2.30 -6.52
N TYR A 94 3.36 1.80 -7.41
CA TYR A 94 3.66 0.39 -7.51
C TYR A 94 4.43 -0.11 -6.27
N GLU A 95 5.41 0.64 -5.78
CA GLU A 95 6.13 0.31 -4.54
C GLU A 95 5.19 0.27 -3.32
N GLU A 96 4.27 1.23 -3.20
CA GLU A 96 3.21 1.22 -2.18
C GLU A 96 2.29 -0.01 -2.29
N PHE A 97 1.97 -0.44 -3.51
CA PHE A 97 1.23 -1.68 -3.73
C PHE A 97 2.02 -2.92 -3.30
N VAL A 98 3.31 -2.98 -3.64
CA VAL A 98 4.21 -4.07 -3.25
C VAL A 98 4.32 -4.17 -1.72
N ASP A 99 4.41 -3.04 -1.02
CA ASP A 99 4.46 -3.05 0.44
C ASP A 99 3.17 -3.60 1.07
N ARG A 100 2.00 -3.23 0.55
CA ARG A 100 0.72 -3.83 0.99
C ARG A 100 0.66 -5.34 0.72
N MET A 101 1.24 -5.82 -0.38
CA MET A 101 1.34 -7.26 -0.64
C MET A 101 2.27 -7.95 0.37
N LYS A 102 3.38 -7.32 0.76
CA LYS A 102 4.27 -7.85 1.81
C LYS A 102 3.56 -7.92 3.17
N ASP A 103 2.79 -6.89 3.53
CA ASP A 103 2.01 -6.89 4.77
C ASP A 103 0.96 -8.01 4.77
N PHE A 104 0.25 -8.23 3.65
CA PHE A 104 -0.69 -9.36 3.50
C PHE A 104 0.00 -10.73 3.62
N GLU A 105 1.13 -10.93 2.94
CA GLU A 105 1.89 -12.18 3.05
C GLU A 105 2.45 -12.42 4.45
N ARG A 106 2.88 -11.35 5.13
CA ARG A 106 3.35 -11.41 6.52
C ARG A 106 2.24 -11.94 7.41
N GLU A 107 1.04 -11.35 7.36
CA GLU A 107 -0.10 -11.81 8.16
C GLU A 107 -0.46 -13.25 7.88
N LYS A 108 -0.57 -13.63 6.60
CA LYS A 108 -0.85 -15.01 6.21
C LYS A 108 0.17 -15.99 6.81
N ARG A 109 1.47 -15.70 6.72
CA ARG A 109 2.53 -16.59 7.26
C ARG A 109 2.49 -16.67 8.79
N LEU A 110 2.12 -15.59 9.47
CA LEU A 110 1.94 -15.56 10.91
C LEU A 110 0.74 -16.41 11.34
N MET A 111 -0.39 -16.33 10.63
CA MET A 111 -1.57 -17.18 10.85
C MET A 111 -1.25 -18.66 10.58
N GLU A 112 -0.51 -18.97 9.51
CA GLU A 112 -0.02 -20.33 9.26
C GLU A 112 0.85 -20.85 10.41
N ARG A 113 1.75 -20.02 10.94
CA ARG A 113 2.62 -20.38 12.05
C ARG A 113 1.81 -20.64 13.33
N GLU A 114 0.84 -19.80 13.64
CA GLU A 114 -0.05 -19.97 14.78
C GLU A 114 -0.83 -21.28 14.70
N LYS A 115 -1.39 -21.58 13.53
CA LYS A 115 -2.06 -22.86 13.25
C LYS A 115 -1.13 -24.06 13.45
N ARG A 116 0.12 -23.99 12.97
CA ARG A 116 1.12 -25.06 13.16
C ARG A 116 1.48 -25.28 14.62
N LEU A 117 1.51 -24.20 15.42
CA LEU A 117 1.81 -24.26 16.85
C LEU A 117 0.63 -24.75 17.69
N GLY A 118 -0.56 -24.98 17.11
CA GLY A 118 -1.75 -25.40 17.83
C GLY A 118 -2.24 -24.37 18.84
N ARG A 119 -1.78 -23.11 18.74
CA ARG A 119 -2.25 -22.01 19.58
C ARG A 119 -3.59 -21.55 19.01
N THR A 120 -4.69 -22.01 19.61
CA THR A 120 -5.99 -21.37 19.44
C THR A 120 -5.93 -20.00 20.10
N SER A 121 -5.80 -18.93 19.31
CA SER A 121 -6.09 -17.57 19.76
C SER A 121 -7.56 -17.49 20.16
N GLY A 122 -7.84 -17.55 21.45
CA GLY A 122 -9.12 -17.14 22.02
C GLY A 122 -9.30 -15.64 21.93
#